data_AF-A0A7Y2XP98-F1
#
_entry.id   AF-A0A7Y2XP98-F1
#
_cell.length_a   1.000
_cell.length_b   1.000
_cell.length_c   1.000
_cell.angle_alpha   90.00
_cell.angle_beta   90.00
_cell.angle_gamma   90.00
#
_symmetry.space_group_name_H-M   'P 1'
#
loop_
_entity.id
_entity.type
_entity.pdbx_description
1 polymer ?
#
loop_
_entity_poly.entity_id
_entity_poly.type
_entity_poly.pdbx_seq_one_letter_code
_entity_poly.pdbx_strand_id
1 'polypeptide(L)' 'EHSVQVLITEQGVADLRGKNPDERANLIINNCAGPEYKELLDKYYHTAKSGHTRQSLKSAFAFHKAFMKTGNMQDAKI' A
#
# COMPACT_ATOMS: atom_id res chain seq x y z
N GLU A 1 -5.44 7.05 -9.94
CA GLU A 1 -6.02 7.79 -8.80
C GLU A 1 -7.37 8.43 -9.13
N HIS A 2 -7.43 9.25 -10.17
CA HIS A 2 -8.57 10.15 -10.46
C HIS A 2 -9.92 9.45 -10.72
N SER A 3 -9.91 8.19 -11.13
CA SER A 3 -11.14 7.46 -11.48
C SER A 3 -11.68 6.58 -10.35
N VAL A 4 -10.91 6.33 -9.30
CA VAL A 4 -11.32 5.48 -8.17
C VAL A 4 -11.54 6.35 -6.95
N GLN A 5 -12.78 6.42 -6.50
CA GLN A 5 -13.20 7.32 -5.43
C GLN A 5 -13.34 6.61 -4.07
N VAL A 6 -13.73 5.35 -4.05
CA VAL A 6 -13.95 4.59 -2.81
C VAL A 6 -13.40 3.17 -2.98
N LEU A 7 -12.73 2.65 -1.95
CA LEU A 7 -12.26 1.27 -1.85
C LEU A 7 -12.91 0.59 -0.64
N ILE A 8 -13.38 -0.64 -0.81
CA ILE A 8 -14.07 -1.41 0.24
C ILE A 8 -13.49 -2.82 0.30
N THR A 9 -13.18 -3.29 1.50
CA THR A 9 -12.82 -4.68 1.81
C THR A 9 -13.59 -5.13 3.06
N GLU A 10 -13.38 -6.37 3.51
CA GLU A 10 -13.91 -6.86 4.79
C GLU A 10 -13.33 -6.13 6.01
N GLN A 11 -12.19 -5.43 5.86
CA GLN A 11 -11.54 -4.65 6.91
C GLN A 11 -12.18 -3.28 7.11
N GLY A 12 -12.86 -2.74 6.09
CA GLY A 12 -13.47 -1.41 6.15
C GLY A 12 -13.57 -0.68 4.82
N VAL A 13 -13.70 0.66 4.91
CA VAL A 13 -13.96 1.56 3.80
C VAL A 13 -12.93 2.70 3.78
N ALA A 14 -12.37 2.98 2.60
CA ALA A 14 -11.54 4.15 2.34
C ALA A 14 -12.20 5.05 1.29
N ASP A 15 -12.70 6.20 1.72
CA ASP A 15 -13.18 7.27 0.84
C ASP A 15 -12.00 8.17 0.44
N LEU A 16 -11.72 8.21 -0.85
CA LEU A 16 -10.54 8.82 -1.43
C LEU A 16 -10.85 10.16 -2.12
N ARG A 17 -12.10 10.64 -2.07
CA ARG A 17 -12.50 11.89 -2.71
C ARG A 17 -11.83 13.08 -2.03
N GLY A 18 -11.26 13.97 -2.83
CA GLY A 18 -10.58 15.18 -2.33
C GLY A 18 -9.30 14.91 -1.52
N LYS A 19 -8.75 13.70 -1.60
CA LYS A 19 -7.52 13.29 -0.90
C LYS A 19 -6.32 13.31 -1.84
N ASN A 20 -5.19 13.77 -1.34
CA ASN A 20 -3.90 13.69 -2.04
C ASN A 20 -3.30 12.27 -1.96
N PRO A 21 -2.24 11.93 -2.72
CA PRO A 21 -1.69 10.58 -2.74
C PRO A 21 -1.25 10.04 -1.36
N ASP A 22 -0.67 10.88 -0.50
CA ASP A 22 -0.23 10.50 0.86
C ASP A 22 -1.45 10.19 1.75
N GLU A 23 -2.47 11.05 1.75
CA GLU A 23 -3.70 10.81 2.51
C GLU A 23 -4.41 9.53 2.05
N ARG A 24 -4.44 9.28 0.73
CA ARG A 24 -5.05 8.09 0.14
C ARG A 24 -4.32 6.82 0.54
N ALA A 25 -2.98 6.83 0.47
CA ALA A 25 -2.17 5.69 0.88
C ALA A 25 -2.45 5.34 2.35
N ASN A 26 -2.42 6.33 3.24
CA ASN A 26 -2.70 6.13 4.67
C ASN A 26 -4.13 5.60 4.91
N LEU A 27 -5.14 6.13 4.23
CA LEU A 27 -6.53 5.65 4.36
C LEU A 27 -6.67 4.20 3.89
N ILE A 28 -6.07 3.84 2.76
CA ILE A 28 -6.12 2.47 2.23
C ILE A 28 -5.42 1.49 3.18
N ILE A 29 -4.21 1.85 3.66
CA ILE A 29 -3.44 1.00 4.58
C ILE A 29 -4.22 0.79 5.88
N ASN A 30 -4.78 1.85 6.46
CA ASN A 30 -5.43 1.78 7.76
C ASN A 30 -6.81 1.11 7.70
N ASN A 31 -7.59 1.34 6.64
CA ASN A 31 -8.99 0.94 6.61
C ASN A 31 -9.29 -0.28 5.72
N CYS A 32 -8.44 -0.60 4.74
CA CYS A 32 -8.75 -1.64 3.76
C CYS A 32 -7.73 -2.78 3.70
N ALA A 33 -6.47 -2.54 4.05
CA ALA A 33 -5.45 -3.59 3.99
C ALA A 33 -5.66 -4.66 5.07
N GLY A 34 -5.42 -5.93 4.71
CA GLY A 34 -5.42 -7.06 5.64
C GLY A 34 -4.44 -6.84 6.80
N PRO A 35 -4.79 -7.23 8.04
CA PRO A 35 -3.96 -6.99 9.23
C PRO A 35 -2.51 -7.47 9.09
N GLU A 36 -2.30 -8.59 8.42
CA GLU A 36 -1.00 -9.21 8.17
C GLU A 36 -0.12 -8.42 7.19
N TYR A 37 -0.70 -7.50 6.41
CA TYR A 37 0.02 -6.69 5.42
C TYR A 37 0.18 -5.22 5.81
N LYS A 38 -0.56 -4.73 6.81
CA LYS A 38 -0.50 -3.31 7.22
C LYS A 38 0.92 -2.86 7.55
N GLU A 39 1.65 -3.66 8.34
CA GLU A 39 3.03 -3.32 8.73
C GLU A 39 3.98 -3.29 7.52
N LEU A 40 3.84 -4.21 6.57
CA LEU A 40 4.68 -4.24 5.37
C LEU A 40 4.40 -3.06 4.43
N LEU A 41 3.13 -2.68 4.29
CA LEU A 41 2.73 -1.51 3.50
C LEU A 41 3.19 -0.20 4.14
N ASP A 42 3.09 -0.09 5.47
CA ASP A 42 3.57 1.06 6.22
C ASP A 42 5.09 1.22 6.09
N LYS A 43 5.86 0.12 6.22
CA LYS A 43 7.30 0.11 5.95
C LYS A 43 7.62 0.58 4.53
N TYR A 44 6.84 0.15 3.54
CA TYR A 44 7.05 0.54 2.15
C TYR A 44 6.80 2.04 1.96
N TYR A 45 5.69 2.54 2.51
CA TYR A 45 5.33 3.96 2.47
C TYR A 45 6.44 4.85 3.07
N HIS A 46 7.05 4.41 4.17
CA HIS A 46 8.15 5.12 4.84
C HIS A 46 9.52 4.94 4.17
N THR A 47 9.68 3.98 3.27
CA THR A 47 10.94 3.77 2.53
C THR A 47 11.18 4.88 1.49
N ALA A 48 10.12 5.42 0.89
CA ALA A 48 10.20 6.55 -0.03
C ALA A 48 10.28 7.88 0.76
N LYS A 49 11.42 8.55 0.67
CA LYS A 49 11.72 9.76 1.48
C LYS A 49 10.95 11.01 1.05
N SER A 50 10.61 11.14 -0.23
CA SER A 50 9.96 12.35 -0.78
C SER A 50 9.27 12.08 -2.12
N GLY A 51 8.38 13.00 -2.51
CA GLY A 51 7.67 12.97 -3.79
C GLY A 51 6.19 13.27 -3.62
N HIS A 52 5.53 13.72 -4.69
CA HIS A 52 4.07 13.89 -4.70
C HIS A 52 3.35 12.55 -4.54
N THR A 53 3.89 11.49 -5.14
CA THR A 53 3.49 10.11 -4.92
C THR A 53 4.71 9.34 -4.43
N ARG A 54 4.68 8.87 -3.19
CA ARG A 54 5.77 8.10 -2.60
C ARG A 54 5.88 6.74 -3.28
N GLN A 55 7.01 6.52 -3.94
CA GLN A 55 7.34 5.26 -4.62
C GLN A 55 8.83 4.98 -4.50
N SER A 56 9.18 3.73 -4.15
CA SER A 56 10.55 3.22 -4.19
C SER A 56 10.67 2.24 -5.36
N LEU A 57 11.36 2.60 -6.45
CA LEU A 57 11.54 1.70 -7.60
C LEU A 57 12.30 0.42 -7.25
N LYS A 58 13.12 0.45 -6.20
CA LYS A 58 13.85 -0.72 -5.68
C LYS A 58 12.89 -1.79 -5.13
N SER A 59 11.86 -1.37 -4.40
CA SER A 59 10.95 -2.24 -3.66
C SER A 59 9.49 -2.22 -4.14
N ALA A 60 9.14 -1.44 -5.18
CA ALA A 60 7.77 -1.33 -5.70
C ALA A 60 7.14 -2.68 -6.06
N PHE A 61 7.96 -3.62 -6.54
CA PHE A 61 7.52 -4.98 -6.90
C PHE A 61 7.92 -6.05 -5.87
N ALA A 62 8.30 -5.68 -4.65
CA ALA A 62 8.81 -6.62 -3.64
C ALA A 62 7.81 -7.73 -3.27
N PHE A 63 6.53 -7.37 -3.11
CA PHE A 63 5.46 -8.33 -2.83
C PHE A 63 5.32 -9.39 -3.92
N HIS A 64 5.28 -8.96 -5.19
CA HIS A 64 5.18 -9.89 -6.32
C HIS A 64 6.42 -10.77 -6.44
N LYS A 65 7.63 -10.24 -6.23
CA LYS A 65 8.87 -11.03 -6.22
C LYS A 65 8.87 -12.06 -5.09
N ALA A 66 8.37 -11.73 -3.91
CA ALA A 66 8.25 -12.66 -2.79
C ALA A 66 7.29 -13.80 -3.14
N PHE A 67 6.10 -13.48 -3.63
CA PHE A 67 5.14 -14.48 -4.09
C PHE A 67 5.72 -15.41 -5.17
N MET A 68 6.41 -14.88 -6.17
CA MET A 68 7.04 -15.69 -7.21
C MET A 68 8.13 -16.63 -6.67
N LYS A 69 8.78 -16.26 -5.56
CA LYS A 69 9.89 -17.03 -4.99
C LYS A 69 9.44 -18.06 -3.96
N THR A 70 8.50 -17.69 -3.08
CA THR A 70 8.12 -18.49 -1.91
C THR A 70 6.65 -18.91 -1.92
N GLY A 71 5.84 -18.37 -2.83
CA GLY A 71 4.39 -18.53 -2.81
C GLY A 71 3.67 -17.65 -1.77
N ASN A 72 4.40 -16.82 -1.01
CA ASN A 72 3.84 -15.99 0.04
C ASN A 72 4.32 -14.52 -0.07
N MET A 73 3.38 -13.58 -0.13
CA MET A 73 3.70 -12.15 -0.19
C MET A 73 4.20 -11.58 1.14
N GLN A 74 3.90 -12.22 2.28
CA GLN A 74 4.37 -11.77 3.59
C GLN A 74 5.89 -11.86 3.74
N ASP A 75 6.56 -12.64 2.89
CA ASP A 75 8.03 -12.74 2.86
C ASP A 75 8.69 -11.55 2.13
N ALA A 76 7.92 -10.52 1.78
CA ALA A 76 8.42 -9.34 1.08
C ALA A 76 9.50 -8.61 1.88
N LYS A 77 10.64 -8.38 1.22
CA LYS A 77 11.74 -7.57 1.73
C LYS A 77 11.58 -6.14 1.23
N ILE A 78 11.04 -5.29 2.10
CA ILE A 78 10.72 -3.89 1.83
C ILE A 78 11.94 -2.99 2.03
#